data_AF-A0A350CGU4-F1
#
_entry.id   AF-A0A350CGU4-F1
#
_cell.length_a   1.000
_cell.length_b   1.000
_cell.length_c   1.000
_cell.angle_alpha   90.00
_cell.angle_beta   90.00
_cell.angle_gamma   90.00
#
_symmetry.space_group_name_H-M   'P 1'
#
loop_
_entity.id
_entity.type
_entity.pdbx_description
1 polymer ?
#
loop_
_entity_poly.entity_id
_entity_poly.type
_entity_poly.pdbx_seq_one_letter_code
_entity_poly.pdbx_strand_id
1 'polypeptide(L)'
;MTAPEHPPSTLSSPSQPPSIRSNCCWIPKLRSPSFQGIVTMRSIAALLLMLTAASLPAQDTSCQALLTRTGFTQRTSLPIGNCGDCHSGSTQSPRVAARLGNPGGSKWIRGDEILIWLGETSVADASQTPAPRDLSAVDRHAQAWTSLRSTTAEQMGLVLGKPGQLHRDRACLACHTSLPVYNLECESDGLISAALESDVRLTSGVSCEGCHGTSGDAATQGADLPNGWGTAHFALRNWRNMPPDEKCRHGYLDVRSVASRTKICVSCHVGNAELGRVVTHEMYAAGHPPLPPFELQTFEQQMPKHWREYHEKPELLRQEFEAATGLKPADPAEQQARELLVSALITWSESMKLTADLAEQKAPQELVRSEWPEFAQFDCYACHHDLRHDGWRQQAQIKGRPGRPRLIPWPATLAELAWNVTSSTPEAAATPGIGLAEVRQATVSTPFGDTRELIKAARAAAASAEQIASRLETSTLTPQQQQAVTAGLLNAGTAATVDYDSARQIAWSWLLLNSATADEQQKLFPQLFLQLHQGRAESDPIPGSNETVTVIRIDPALSLPPIAGYDPQSFRAAFETIRKSQSE
;
A
#
# COMPACT_ATOMS: atom_id res chain seq x y z
N MET A 1 -11.66 -55.72 -22.23
CA MET A 1 -12.51 -56.94 -22.31
C MET A 1 -13.69 -56.63 -21.40
N THR A 2 -14.86 -56.20 -21.86
CA THR A 2 -15.75 -56.72 -22.91
C THR A 2 -16.66 -55.58 -23.43
N ALA A 3 -16.87 -55.54 -24.75
CA ALA A 3 -18.05 -54.96 -25.41
C ALA A 3 -18.86 -56.15 -25.99
N PRO A 4 -20.14 -56.01 -26.41
CA PRO A 4 -20.51 -55.37 -27.70
C PRO A 4 -21.84 -54.54 -27.67
N GLU A 5 -21.98 -53.40 -28.39
CA GLU A 5 -22.53 -53.13 -29.76
C GLU A 5 -24.08 -53.06 -29.94
N HIS A 6 -24.60 -51.81 -30.10
CA HIS A 6 -25.38 -51.18 -31.23
C HIS A 6 -26.63 -51.81 -31.91
N PRO A 7 -27.49 -51.12 -32.75
CA PRO A 7 -27.80 -49.67 -33.04
C PRO A 7 -29.35 -49.37 -33.31
N PRO A 8 -29.84 -48.53 -34.29
CA PRO A 8 -30.18 -47.08 -34.23
C PRO A 8 -31.58 -46.64 -34.81
N SER A 9 -31.92 -45.33 -34.77
CA SER A 9 -32.79 -44.59 -35.74
C SER A 9 -32.85 -43.08 -35.37
N THR A 10 -32.33 -42.08 -36.11
CA THR A 10 -32.84 -41.36 -37.32
C THR A 10 -34.29 -40.84 -37.19
N LEU A 11 -34.71 -39.58 -37.47
CA LEU A 11 -34.36 -38.63 -38.54
C LEU A 11 -35.17 -37.30 -38.39
N SER A 12 -34.64 -36.17 -38.91
CA SER A 12 -35.33 -35.01 -39.56
C SER A 12 -35.74 -33.72 -38.80
N SER A 13 -35.09 -32.60 -39.17
CA SER A 13 -35.62 -31.21 -39.27
C SER A 13 -36.59 -31.08 -40.49
N PRO A 14 -37.23 -29.93 -40.88
CA PRO A 14 -36.93 -28.51 -40.59
C PRO A 14 -38.15 -27.53 -40.52
N SER A 15 -37.84 -26.22 -40.47
CA SER A 15 -38.56 -25.05 -41.04
C SER A 15 -39.24 -24.02 -40.09
N GLN A 16 -38.72 -22.79 -40.18
CA GLN A 16 -39.32 -21.47 -39.87
C GLN A 16 -40.13 -20.95 -41.09
N PRO A 17 -40.78 -19.75 -41.12
CA PRO A 17 -41.33 -18.80 -40.11
C PRO A 17 -42.78 -18.32 -40.56
N PRO A 18 -43.29 -17.05 -40.50
CA PRO A 18 -43.12 -15.86 -39.62
C PRO A 18 -44.45 -15.16 -39.15
N SER A 19 -44.30 -14.01 -38.44
CA SER A 19 -45.17 -12.79 -38.50
C SER A 19 -46.34 -12.72 -37.47
N ILE A 20 -46.82 -11.60 -36.85
CA ILE A 20 -46.92 -10.16 -37.19
C ILE A 20 -47.39 -9.38 -35.92
N ARG A 21 -46.90 -8.13 -35.73
CA ARG A 21 -47.53 -6.84 -35.27
C ARG A 21 -48.52 -6.81 -34.07
N SER A 22 -48.81 -5.73 -33.30
CA SER A 22 -48.49 -4.29 -33.20
C SER A 22 -49.36 -3.67 -32.06
N ASN A 23 -49.08 -2.42 -31.70
CA ASN A 23 -49.93 -1.40 -31.01
C ASN A 23 -49.85 -1.33 -29.48
N CYS A 24 -49.30 -0.27 -28.87
CA CYS A 24 -49.70 1.16 -28.81
C CYS A 24 -50.68 1.48 -27.67
N CYS A 25 -50.15 2.23 -26.68
CA CYS A 25 -50.65 3.53 -26.19
C CYS A 25 -51.94 3.55 -25.32
N TRP A 26 -51.85 3.99 -24.04
CA TRP A 26 -52.46 5.22 -23.50
C TRP A 26 -52.51 5.30 -21.96
N ILE A 27 -52.41 6.54 -21.49
CA ILE A 27 -52.43 7.10 -20.12
C ILE A 27 -53.88 7.16 -19.58
N PRO A 28 -54.08 7.32 -18.25
CA PRO A 28 -54.92 8.44 -17.80
C PRO A 28 -54.33 9.26 -16.63
N LYS A 29 -54.59 10.58 -16.70
CA LYS A 29 -54.40 11.62 -15.68
C LYS A 29 -55.47 11.55 -14.57
N LEU A 30 -55.17 12.23 -13.44
CA LEU A 30 -56.00 13.02 -12.48
C LEU A 30 -55.50 12.71 -11.04
N ARG A 31 -55.40 13.58 -10.03
CA ARG A 31 -55.65 15.01 -9.75
C ARG A 31 -54.88 15.35 -8.45
N SER A 32 -54.51 16.61 -8.27
CA SER A 32 -53.89 17.17 -7.04
C SER A 32 -54.90 17.38 -5.89
N PRO A 33 -54.40 17.68 -4.68
CA PRO A 33 -54.74 18.98 -4.11
C PRO A 33 -53.55 19.76 -3.51
N SER A 34 -53.78 21.05 -3.45
CA SER A 34 -52.98 22.20 -3.03
C SER A 34 -52.66 22.28 -1.54
N PHE A 35 -51.46 22.74 -1.20
CA PHE A 35 -51.18 23.49 0.04
C PHE A 35 -50.30 24.70 -0.27
N GLN A 36 -50.79 25.88 0.11
CA GLN A 36 -50.08 27.16 0.07
C GLN A 36 -49.20 27.31 1.31
N GLY A 37 -47.95 27.73 1.13
CA GLY A 37 -47.04 28.13 2.19
C GLY A 37 -46.00 29.09 1.63
N ILE A 38 -46.19 30.37 1.90
CA ILE A 38 -45.31 31.48 1.51
C ILE A 38 -44.02 31.41 2.34
N VAL A 39 -42.86 31.26 1.69
CA VAL A 39 -41.55 31.57 2.30
C VAL A 39 -40.73 32.39 1.30
N THR A 40 -40.22 33.49 1.82
CA THR A 40 -39.54 34.61 1.17
C THR A 40 -38.27 34.24 0.39
N MET A 41 -38.25 34.59 -0.91
CA MET A 41 -37.07 34.58 -1.80
C MET A 41 -36.05 35.65 -1.38
N ARG A 42 -35.14 35.34 -0.44
CA ARG A 42 -33.92 36.14 -0.20
C ARG A 42 -32.78 35.29 0.41
N SER A 43 -32.43 34.13 -0.14
CA SER A 43 -31.21 33.39 0.28
C SER A 43 -30.67 32.37 -0.74
N ILE A 44 -30.82 32.59 -2.05
CA ILE A 44 -30.29 31.64 -3.07
C ILE A 44 -29.05 32.20 -3.79
N ALA A 45 -28.77 33.49 -3.69
CA ALA A 45 -27.62 34.10 -4.39
C ALA A 45 -26.27 33.98 -3.66
N ALA A 46 -26.24 33.50 -2.41
CA ALA A 46 -25.00 33.38 -1.62
C ALA A 46 -24.39 31.96 -1.63
N LEU A 47 -25.03 30.98 -2.28
CA LEU A 47 -24.56 29.58 -2.32
C LEU A 47 -23.86 29.20 -3.64
N LEU A 48 -23.70 30.16 -4.58
CA LEU A 48 -23.21 29.90 -5.94
C LEU A 48 -21.88 30.59 -6.29
N LEU A 49 -21.14 31.05 -5.28
CA LEU A 49 -19.74 31.47 -5.42
C LEU A 49 -18.83 30.57 -4.55
N MET A 50 -18.91 29.27 -4.80
CA MET A 50 -17.82 28.35 -4.47
C MET A 50 -16.81 28.44 -5.60
N LEU A 51 -15.62 28.90 -5.26
CA LEU A 51 -14.43 28.84 -6.11
C LEU A 51 -14.31 27.45 -6.72
N THR A 52 -14.31 27.37 -8.05
CA THR A 52 -13.87 26.18 -8.78
C THR A 52 -12.35 26.06 -8.60
N ALA A 53 -11.92 25.54 -7.46
CA ALA A 53 -10.67 24.80 -7.38
C ALA A 53 -10.96 23.44 -8.04
N ALA A 54 -10.37 23.19 -9.21
CA ALA A 54 -10.41 21.86 -9.81
C ALA A 54 -9.57 20.94 -8.92
N SER A 55 -10.23 20.33 -7.93
CA SER A 55 -9.71 19.17 -7.20
C SER A 55 -9.61 17.99 -8.16
N LEU A 56 -8.58 17.16 -8.01
CA LEU A 56 -8.54 15.86 -8.67
C LEU A 56 -9.87 15.14 -8.38
N PRO A 57 -10.56 14.56 -9.40
CA PRO A 57 -11.76 13.78 -9.13
C PRO A 57 -11.40 12.64 -8.17
N ALA A 58 -12.22 12.45 -7.11
CA ALA A 58 -12.14 11.26 -6.28
C ALA A 58 -12.17 10.04 -7.18
N GLN A 59 -11.32 9.07 -6.87
CA GLN A 59 -11.17 7.90 -7.70
C GLN A 59 -12.48 7.11 -7.78
N ASP A 60 -12.92 6.81 -9.01
CA ASP A 60 -14.08 5.97 -9.24
C ASP A 60 -13.86 4.56 -8.67
N THR A 61 -14.95 3.95 -8.19
CA THR A 61 -15.05 2.56 -7.75
C THR A 61 -14.41 1.58 -8.73
N SER A 62 -14.42 1.90 -10.04
CA SER A 62 -13.81 1.11 -11.10
C SER A 62 -12.29 0.92 -10.93
N CYS A 63 -11.56 1.93 -10.48
CA CYS A 63 -10.12 1.78 -10.22
C CYS A 63 -9.85 1.00 -8.94
N GLN A 64 -10.65 1.18 -7.89
CA GLN A 64 -10.50 0.43 -6.65
C GLN A 64 -10.72 -1.07 -6.86
N ALA A 65 -11.59 -1.44 -7.80
CA ALA A 65 -11.80 -2.84 -8.18
C ALA A 65 -10.51 -3.52 -8.71
N LEU A 66 -9.54 -2.77 -9.23
CA LEU A 66 -8.25 -3.32 -9.65
C LEU A 66 -7.39 -3.81 -8.48
N LEU A 67 -7.61 -3.30 -7.27
CA LEU A 67 -6.88 -3.68 -6.06
C LEU A 67 -7.40 -4.97 -5.40
N THR A 68 -8.27 -5.70 -6.09
CA THR A 68 -8.87 -6.97 -5.64
C THR A 68 -8.19 -8.15 -6.31
N ARG A 69 -8.38 -9.38 -5.78
CA ARG A 69 -7.88 -10.61 -6.42
C ARG A 69 -8.40 -10.72 -7.86
N THR A 70 -9.66 -10.35 -8.08
CA THR A 70 -10.27 -10.34 -9.42
C THR A 70 -9.58 -9.30 -10.31
N GLY A 71 -9.38 -8.07 -9.81
CA GLY A 71 -8.71 -7.00 -10.54
C GLY A 71 -7.31 -7.36 -11.03
N PHE A 72 -6.46 -7.89 -10.14
CA PHE A 72 -5.09 -8.30 -10.48
C PHE A 72 -5.01 -9.50 -11.45
N THR A 73 -6.08 -10.28 -11.60
CA THR A 73 -6.07 -11.50 -12.43
C THR A 73 -6.73 -11.31 -13.80
N GLN A 74 -7.34 -10.15 -14.07
CA GLN A 74 -7.98 -9.84 -15.35
C GLN A 74 -6.99 -9.69 -16.52
N ARG A 75 -5.72 -9.39 -16.24
CA ARG A 75 -4.71 -9.06 -17.25
C ARG A 75 -3.44 -9.87 -17.06
N THR A 76 -2.70 -10.05 -18.15
CA THR A 76 -1.41 -10.73 -18.12
C THR A 76 -0.32 -9.81 -17.57
N SER A 77 0.60 -10.37 -16.78
CA SER A 77 1.85 -9.69 -16.42
C SER A 77 2.87 -9.78 -17.54
N LEU A 78 3.54 -8.66 -17.81
CA LEU A 78 4.63 -8.59 -18.78
C LEU A 78 5.99 -8.69 -18.07
N PRO A 79 7.00 -9.30 -18.71
CA PRO A 79 8.39 -9.21 -18.24
C PRO A 79 8.83 -7.74 -18.18
N ILE A 80 9.58 -7.38 -17.14
CA ILE A 80 10.06 -5.99 -16.95
C ILE A 80 10.88 -5.47 -18.14
N GLY A 81 11.58 -6.34 -18.88
CA GLY A 81 12.28 -5.99 -20.11
C GLY A 81 11.38 -5.40 -21.21
N ASN A 82 10.08 -5.74 -21.23
CA ASN A 82 9.12 -5.17 -22.17
C ASN A 82 8.88 -3.67 -21.92
N CYS A 83 9.00 -3.21 -20.67
CA CYS A 83 8.98 -1.78 -20.36
C CYS A 83 10.29 -1.10 -20.80
N GLY A 84 11.42 -1.79 -20.65
CA GLY A 84 12.75 -1.30 -21.05
C GLY A 84 12.87 -0.92 -22.52
N ASP A 85 12.26 -1.71 -23.42
CA ASP A 85 12.31 -1.49 -24.86
C ASP A 85 11.66 -0.16 -25.32
N CYS A 86 10.77 0.44 -24.51
CA CYS A 86 10.03 1.65 -24.86
C CYS A 86 10.54 2.94 -24.20
N HIS A 87 11.31 2.84 -23.10
CA HIS A 87 11.93 3.99 -22.43
C HIS A 87 13.39 4.07 -22.91
N SER A 88 13.70 5.13 -23.66
CA SER A 88 14.79 5.17 -24.65
C SER A 88 16.19 5.52 -24.14
N GLY A 89 17.21 4.63 -24.34
CA GLY A 89 18.71 4.77 -24.30
C GLY A 89 19.48 3.65 -23.53
N SER A 90 20.74 3.81 -23.07
CA SER A 90 21.66 2.66 -22.83
C SER A 90 22.25 2.49 -21.42
N THR A 91 22.27 1.24 -20.91
CA THR A 91 23.26 0.71 -19.94
C THR A 91 24.13 -0.37 -20.62
N GLN A 92 25.41 -0.46 -20.26
CA GLN A 92 26.34 -1.49 -20.76
C GLN A 92 26.47 -2.67 -19.78
N SER A 93 25.73 -2.69 -18.68
CA SER A 93 25.86 -3.69 -17.60
C SER A 93 25.23 -5.05 -18.00
N PRO A 94 26.03 -6.12 -18.23
CA PRO A 94 25.50 -7.45 -18.56
C PRO A 94 24.64 -8.03 -17.43
N ARG A 95 24.99 -7.69 -16.17
CA ARG A 95 24.27 -8.07 -14.95
C ARG A 95 22.85 -7.52 -14.90
N VAL A 96 22.70 -6.24 -15.22
CA VAL A 96 21.41 -5.56 -15.33
C VAL A 96 20.59 -6.13 -16.48
N ALA A 97 21.22 -6.34 -17.64
CA ALA A 97 20.55 -6.92 -18.79
C ALA A 97 20.00 -8.32 -18.46
N ALA A 98 20.78 -9.17 -17.78
CA ALA A 98 20.33 -10.48 -17.33
C ALA A 98 19.13 -10.41 -16.37
N ARG A 99 19.15 -9.52 -15.36
CA ARG A 99 18.06 -9.36 -14.39
C ARG A 99 16.74 -8.90 -15.03
N LEU A 100 16.80 -8.19 -16.16
CA LEU A 100 15.62 -7.75 -16.91
C LEU A 100 15.15 -8.75 -17.98
N GLY A 101 15.74 -9.94 -18.05
CA GLY A 101 15.40 -10.94 -19.08
C GLY A 101 16.02 -10.66 -20.45
N ASN A 102 17.15 -9.96 -20.48
CA ASN A 102 17.95 -9.65 -21.67
C ASN A 102 19.39 -10.21 -21.53
N PRO A 103 19.59 -11.52 -21.33
CA PRO A 103 20.92 -12.10 -21.09
C PRO A 103 21.89 -11.92 -22.27
N GLY A 104 21.37 -11.70 -23.50
CA GLY A 104 22.17 -11.47 -24.71
C GLY A 104 22.55 -10.01 -24.95
N GLY A 105 22.08 -9.06 -24.12
CA GLY A 105 22.39 -7.63 -24.25
C GLY A 105 21.90 -6.97 -25.55
N SER A 106 21.00 -7.62 -26.31
CA SER A 106 20.54 -7.13 -27.61
C SER A 106 19.38 -6.14 -27.53
N LYS A 107 18.72 -6.06 -26.37
CA LYS A 107 17.68 -5.07 -26.06
C LYS A 107 18.26 -3.85 -25.34
N TRP A 108 17.75 -2.67 -25.68
CA TRP A 108 18.24 -1.37 -25.16
C TRP A 108 17.40 -0.94 -23.95
N ILE A 109 18.02 -0.46 -22.88
CA ILE A 109 17.35 -0.12 -21.62
C ILE A 109 17.76 1.29 -21.18
N ARG A 110 16.85 2.27 -21.18
CA ARG A 110 16.98 3.53 -20.40
C ARG A 110 15.64 4.22 -20.22
N GLY A 111 15.06 4.03 -19.06
CA GLY A 111 14.44 5.15 -18.35
C GLY A 111 15.41 5.61 -17.27
N ASP A 112 15.43 6.91 -16.96
CA ASP A 112 15.89 7.34 -15.63
C ASP A 112 15.15 6.53 -14.53
N GLU A 113 13.88 6.21 -14.76
CA GLU A 113 13.05 5.36 -13.91
C GLU A 113 13.57 3.91 -13.76
N ILE A 114 13.93 3.23 -14.86
CA ILE A 114 14.43 1.84 -14.81
C ILE A 114 15.84 1.80 -14.22
N LEU A 115 16.67 2.80 -14.55
CA LEU A 115 17.99 2.92 -13.96
C LEU A 115 17.86 3.19 -12.45
N ILE A 116 16.97 4.07 -11.98
CA ILE A 116 16.75 4.27 -10.53
C ILE A 116 16.24 2.97 -9.85
N TRP A 117 15.41 2.17 -10.53
CA TRP A 117 14.89 0.89 -10.00
C TRP A 117 15.96 -0.18 -9.88
N LEU A 118 16.82 -0.25 -10.88
CA LEU A 118 18.02 -1.05 -10.85
C LEU A 118 19.14 -0.38 -10.08
N GLY A 119 18.89 0.81 -9.56
CA GLY A 119 19.86 1.59 -8.88
C GLY A 119 21.16 1.82 -9.68
N GLU A 120 21.05 2.38 -10.86
CA GLU A 120 22.12 3.02 -11.60
C GLU A 120 21.74 4.51 -11.65
N THR A 121 22.57 5.42 -11.12
CA THR A 121 22.32 6.85 -11.31
C THR A 121 22.91 7.29 -12.65
N SER A 122 22.13 8.00 -13.46
CA SER A 122 22.61 8.59 -14.72
C SER A 122 23.33 9.93 -14.52
N VAL A 123 23.61 10.33 -13.28
CA VAL A 123 24.15 11.66 -12.96
C VAL A 123 25.54 11.52 -12.36
N ALA A 124 26.54 11.98 -13.11
CA ALA A 124 27.81 12.33 -12.51
C ALA A 124 27.55 13.45 -11.50
N ASP A 125 27.73 13.18 -10.21
CA ASP A 125 28.05 14.24 -9.27
C ASP A 125 29.32 14.91 -9.82
N ALA A 126 29.26 16.21 -10.12
CA ALA A 126 30.37 16.96 -10.70
C ALA A 126 31.64 16.96 -9.83
N SER A 127 31.59 16.38 -8.63
CA SER A 127 32.71 16.27 -7.70
C SER A 127 33.28 14.85 -7.51
N GLN A 128 32.70 13.80 -8.09
CA GLN A 128 33.18 12.42 -7.90
C GLN A 128 33.15 11.60 -9.18
N THR A 129 34.29 11.01 -9.53
CA THR A 129 34.37 9.96 -10.56
C THR A 129 33.36 8.86 -10.20
N PRO A 130 32.39 8.53 -11.06
CA PRO A 130 31.37 7.55 -10.71
C PRO A 130 32.02 6.17 -10.61
N ALA A 131 32.19 5.68 -9.39
CA ALA A 131 32.40 4.27 -9.17
C ALA A 131 31.10 3.55 -9.59
N PRO A 132 31.15 2.52 -10.44
CA PRO A 132 29.97 1.71 -10.73
C PRO A 132 29.48 1.09 -9.42
N ARG A 133 28.41 1.65 -8.84
CA ARG A 133 27.66 1.04 -7.76
C ARG A 133 26.52 0.28 -8.41
N ASP A 134 26.46 -1.02 -8.21
CA ASP A 134 25.24 -1.76 -8.46
C ASP A 134 24.25 -1.41 -7.34
N LEU A 135 23.38 -0.41 -7.55
CA LEU A 135 22.35 -0.03 -6.60
C LEU A 135 21.06 -0.85 -6.80
N SER A 136 21.09 -1.94 -7.57
CA SER A 136 20.11 -3.02 -7.44
C SER A 136 20.28 -3.74 -6.09
N ALA A 137 21.34 -3.36 -5.36
CA ALA A 137 21.57 -3.48 -3.92
C ALA A 137 20.76 -2.49 -3.03
N VAL A 138 20.07 -1.48 -3.59
CA VAL A 138 19.38 -0.40 -2.84
C VAL A 138 17.85 -0.50 -2.91
N ASP A 139 17.22 -0.79 -4.06
CA ASP A 139 15.75 -0.99 -4.06
C ASP A 139 15.38 -2.35 -3.44
N ARG A 140 14.74 -2.28 -2.25
CA ARG A 140 14.26 -3.45 -1.51
C ARG A 140 13.12 -4.17 -2.23
N HIS A 141 12.30 -3.46 -2.99
CA HIS A 141 11.20 -4.02 -3.74
C HIS A 141 11.71 -4.97 -4.84
N ALA A 142 12.70 -4.53 -5.61
CA ALA A 142 13.34 -5.34 -6.62
C ALA A 142 14.03 -6.60 -6.03
N GLN A 143 14.50 -6.53 -4.78
CA GLN A 143 15.17 -7.61 -4.06
C GLN A 143 14.22 -8.57 -3.33
N ALA A 144 12.92 -8.29 -3.34
CA ALA A 144 11.96 -9.00 -2.50
C ALA A 144 11.98 -10.50 -2.77
N TRP A 145 11.88 -10.94 -4.03
CA TRP A 145 11.95 -12.38 -4.35
C TRP A 145 13.27 -13.01 -3.88
N THR A 146 14.39 -12.33 -4.15
CA THR A 146 15.72 -12.80 -3.78
C THR A 146 15.88 -12.94 -2.25
N SER A 147 15.17 -12.16 -1.44
CA SER A 147 15.22 -12.31 0.03
C SER A 147 14.76 -13.66 0.54
N LEU A 148 13.93 -14.36 -0.24
CA LEU A 148 13.47 -15.71 0.05
C LEU A 148 14.56 -16.78 -0.17
N ARG A 149 15.75 -16.38 -0.62
CA ARG A 149 16.95 -17.22 -0.72
C ARG A 149 18.04 -16.90 0.31
N SER A 150 17.77 -15.96 1.21
CA SER A 150 18.72 -15.56 2.26
C SER A 150 18.91 -16.67 3.31
N THR A 151 19.96 -16.54 4.11
CA THR A 151 20.21 -17.42 5.27
C THR A 151 19.01 -17.41 6.25
N THR A 152 18.38 -16.25 6.45
CA THR A 152 17.17 -16.13 7.27
C THR A 152 16.00 -16.90 6.66
N ALA A 153 15.80 -16.82 5.34
CA ALA A 153 14.74 -17.57 4.67
C ALA A 153 14.98 -19.09 4.72
N GLU A 154 16.24 -19.53 4.66
CA GLU A 154 16.60 -20.95 4.85
C GLU A 154 16.22 -21.43 6.26
N GLN A 155 16.54 -20.65 7.30
CA GLN A 155 16.16 -20.92 8.69
C GLN A 155 14.64 -20.97 8.87
N MET A 156 13.93 -19.98 8.32
CA MET A 156 12.46 -19.95 8.33
C MET A 156 11.89 -21.18 7.64
N GLY A 157 12.44 -21.57 6.48
CA GLY A 157 12.01 -22.74 5.73
C GLY A 157 12.12 -24.04 6.53
N LEU A 158 13.15 -24.19 7.38
CA LEU A 158 13.27 -25.34 8.28
C LEU A 158 12.13 -25.39 9.31
N VAL A 159 11.78 -24.24 9.92
CA VAL A 159 10.71 -24.15 10.92
C VAL A 159 9.34 -24.36 10.29
N LEU A 160 9.12 -23.79 9.10
CA LEU A 160 7.86 -23.88 8.34
C LEU A 160 7.69 -25.20 7.57
N GLY A 161 8.64 -26.14 7.67
CA GLY A 161 8.58 -27.42 6.98
C GLY A 161 8.82 -27.35 5.46
N LYS A 162 9.41 -26.25 4.96
CA LYS A 162 9.72 -25.98 3.55
C LYS A 162 11.21 -25.62 3.38
N PRO A 163 12.15 -26.51 3.77
CA PRO A 163 13.58 -26.21 3.75
C PRO A 163 14.05 -25.83 2.34
N GLY A 164 14.67 -24.66 2.22
CA GLY A 164 15.22 -24.15 0.96
C GLY A 164 14.19 -23.87 -0.14
N GLN A 165 12.90 -23.75 0.19
CA GLN A 165 11.82 -23.66 -0.80
C GLN A 165 10.91 -22.42 -0.67
N LEU A 166 11.20 -21.49 0.24
CA LEU A 166 10.35 -20.31 0.46
C LEU A 166 10.23 -19.41 -0.78
N HIS A 167 11.24 -19.37 -1.66
CA HIS A 167 11.20 -18.62 -2.94
C HIS A 167 10.18 -19.17 -3.95
N ARG A 168 9.54 -20.31 -3.64
CA ARG A 168 8.45 -20.93 -4.41
C ARG A 168 7.13 -20.94 -3.67
N ASP A 169 7.12 -20.59 -2.38
CA ASP A 169 5.91 -20.64 -1.57
C ASP A 169 4.99 -19.47 -1.92
N ARG A 170 3.77 -19.75 -2.39
CA ARG A 170 2.81 -18.69 -2.76
C ARG A 170 2.48 -17.77 -1.59
N ALA A 171 2.53 -18.26 -0.35
CA ALA A 171 2.33 -17.43 0.84
C ALA A 171 3.40 -16.32 0.95
N CYS A 172 4.66 -16.68 0.70
CA CYS A 172 5.77 -15.72 0.65
C CYS A 172 5.71 -14.85 -0.61
N LEU A 173 5.42 -15.47 -1.76
CA LEU A 173 5.36 -14.76 -3.05
C LEU A 173 4.25 -13.71 -3.10
N ALA A 174 3.17 -13.84 -2.32
CA ALA A 174 2.10 -12.85 -2.26
C ALA A 174 2.60 -11.42 -1.97
N CYS A 175 3.68 -11.29 -1.18
CA CYS A 175 4.35 -10.02 -0.89
C CYS A 175 5.68 -9.84 -1.65
N HIS A 176 6.35 -10.94 -2.02
CA HIS A 176 7.72 -10.91 -2.56
C HIS A 176 7.81 -10.92 -4.10
N THR A 177 6.67 -10.87 -4.81
CA THR A 177 6.63 -10.64 -6.25
C THR A 177 5.42 -9.80 -6.64
N SER A 178 5.48 -9.13 -7.80
CA SER A 178 4.32 -8.47 -8.42
C SER A 178 3.39 -9.43 -9.15
N LEU A 179 3.78 -10.70 -9.34
CA LEU A 179 2.92 -11.66 -10.02
C LEU A 179 1.65 -11.97 -9.21
N PRO A 180 0.47 -12.01 -9.85
CA PRO A 180 -0.76 -12.51 -9.22
C PRO A 180 -0.63 -14.00 -8.86
N VAL A 181 -0.19 -14.30 -7.63
CA VAL A 181 0.15 -15.66 -7.17
C VAL A 181 -1.02 -16.65 -7.25
N TYR A 182 -2.26 -16.18 -7.30
CA TYR A 182 -3.48 -16.99 -7.47
C TYR A 182 -3.53 -17.78 -8.77
N ASN A 183 -2.91 -17.24 -9.81
CA ASN A 183 -2.92 -17.84 -11.15
C ASN A 183 -1.74 -18.80 -11.35
N LEU A 184 -0.86 -18.92 -10.36
CA LEU A 184 0.29 -19.81 -10.43
C LEU A 184 -0.11 -21.21 -9.99
N GLU A 185 0.10 -22.17 -10.89
CA GLU A 185 -0.09 -23.58 -10.61
C GLU A 185 0.90 -24.06 -9.53
N CYS A 186 0.41 -24.92 -8.64
CA CYS A 186 1.21 -25.51 -7.58
C CYS A 186 1.50 -26.98 -7.84
N GLU A 187 2.72 -27.39 -7.54
CA GLU A 187 3.14 -28.79 -7.58
C GLU A 187 2.80 -29.52 -6.28
N SER A 188 2.96 -28.86 -5.13
CA SER A 188 2.69 -29.42 -3.81
C SER A 188 2.70 -28.34 -2.73
N ASP A 189 1.88 -28.47 -1.69
CA ASP A 189 1.92 -27.66 -0.45
C ASP A 189 2.07 -26.13 -0.66
N GLY A 190 1.38 -25.57 -1.65
CA GLY A 190 1.46 -24.14 -1.98
C GLY A 190 2.75 -23.71 -2.67
N LEU A 191 3.65 -24.63 -3.00
CA LEU A 191 4.86 -24.38 -3.79
C LEU A 191 4.53 -24.37 -5.27
N ILE A 192 4.93 -23.31 -5.97
CA ILE A 192 4.85 -23.22 -7.43
C ILE A 192 5.93 -24.07 -8.10
N SER A 193 5.80 -24.28 -9.41
CA SER A 193 6.80 -25.05 -10.17
C SER A 193 8.19 -24.44 -10.12
N ALA A 194 9.22 -25.28 -9.95
CA ALA A 194 10.62 -24.86 -10.02
C ALA A 194 10.99 -24.29 -11.41
N ALA A 195 10.26 -24.66 -12.46
CA ALA A 195 10.47 -24.10 -13.80
C ALA A 195 10.24 -22.57 -13.86
N LEU A 196 9.35 -22.05 -13.01
CA LEU A 196 9.04 -20.63 -12.92
C LEU A 196 10.17 -19.79 -12.30
N GLU A 197 11.19 -20.41 -11.70
CA GLU A 197 12.37 -19.68 -11.21
C GLU A 197 13.17 -19.01 -12.34
N SER A 198 13.00 -19.45 -13.58
CA SER A 198 13.57 -18.77 -14.76
C SER A 198 12.69 -17.63 -15.29
N ASP A 199 11.47 -17.46 -14.76
CA ASP A 199 10.55 -16.41 -15.17
C ASP A 199 10.93 -15.08 -14.51
N VAL A 200 11.37 -14.14 -15.34
CA VAL A 200 11.79 -12.80 -14.92
C VAL A 200 10.66 -12.02 -14.25
N ARG A 201 9.39 -12.30 -14.57
CA ARG A 201 8.25 -11.66 -13.90
C ARG A 201 8.20 -12.03 -12.42
N LEU A 202 8.57 -13.26 -12.08
CA LEU A 202 8.66 -13.75 -10.71
C LEU A 202 9.88 -13.15 -10.00
N THR A 203 11.05 -13.30 -10.63
CA THR A 203 12.35 -13.05 -10.01
C THR A 203 12.76 -11.59 -9.95
N SER A 204 12.03 -10.70 -10.64
CA SER A 204 12.17 -9.25 -10.50
C SER A 204 11.65 -8.71 -9.16
N GLY A 205 11.08 -9.55 -8.30
CA GLY A 205 10.49 -9.12 -7.04
C GLY A 205 9.26 -8.23 -7.26
N VAL A 206 9.17 -7.15 -6.50
CA VAL A 206 8.15 -6.13 -6.69
C VAL A 206 8.63 -5.14 -7.78
N SER A 207 8.02 -5.24 -8.96
CA SER A 207 8.32 -4.47 -10.17
C SER A 207 7.34 -3.32 -10.38
N CYS A 208 7.46 -2.60 -11.50
CA CYS A 208 6.52 -1.54 -11.91
C CYS A 208 5.06 -1.99 -11.87
N GLU A 209 4.77 -3.26 -12.19
CA GLU A 209 3.41 -3.81 -12.16
C GLU A 209 2.86 -3.98 -10.74
N GLY A 210 3.72 -4.09 -9.72
CA GLY A 210 3.30 -4.12 -8.32
C GLY A 210 2.68 -2.80 -7.87
N CYS A 211 3.17 -1.68 -8.41
CA CYS A 211 2.67 -0.35 -8.10
C CYS A 211 1.63 0.16 -9.11
N HIS A 212 1.80 -0.14 -10.39
CA HIS A 212 0.94 0.38 -11.47
C HIS A 212 -0.10 -0.64 -11.97
N GLY A 213 -0.14 -1.85 -11.42
CA GLY A 213 -1.01 -2.94 -11.86
C GLY A 213 -0.41 -3.72 -13.04
N THR A 214 -0.98 -4.90 -13.31
CA THR A 214 -0.59 -5.78 -14.42
C THR A 214 -0.74 -5.09 -15.78
N SER A 215 0.33 -5.02 -16.57
CA SER A 215 0.42 -4.12 -17.73
C SER A 215 -0.05 -4.72 -19.05
N GLY A 216 -0.16 -6.04 -19.13
CA GLY A 216 -0.49 -6.74 -20.36
C GLY A 216 -1.97 -6.69 -20.72
N ASP A 217 -2.28 -7.30 -21.85
CA ASP A 217 -3.64 -7.44 -22.34
C ASP A 217 -4.44 -8.42 -21.47
N ALA A 218 -5.74 -8.53 -21.78
CA ALA A 218 -6.66 -9.40 -21.07
C ALA A 218 -6.11 -10.83 -20.91
N ALA A 219 -6.16 -11.37 -19.70
CA ALA A 219 -5.72 -12.73 -19.39
C ALA A 219 -6.60 -13.80 -20.06
N THR A 220 -7.87 -13.46 -20.33
CA THR A 220 -8.81 -14.34 -21.02
C THR A 220 -9.08 -13.80 -22.44
N GLN A 221 -8.91 -14.67 -23.44
CA GLN A 221 -9.24 -14.33 -24.82
C GLN A 221 -10.73 -13.98 -24.96
N GLY A 222 -11.03 -12.91 -25.68
CA GLY A 222 -12.40 -12.45 -25.93
C GLY A 222 -13.04 -11.66 -24.78
N ALA A 223 -12.29 -11.35 -23.71
CA ALA A 223 -12.75 -10.38 -22.71
C ALA A 223 -12.92 -8.99 -23.35
N ASP A 224 -14.02 -8.32 -23.04
CA ASP A 224 -14.31 -6.95 -23.50
C ASP A 224 -13.52 -5.93 -22.65
N LEU A 225 -12.20 -5.97 -22.78
CA LEU A 225 -11.27 -5.07 -22.12
C LEU A 225 -10.43 -4.33 -23.18
N PRO A 226 -10.15 -3.03 -23.01
CA PRO A 226 -9.22 -2.35 -23.88
C PRO A 226 -7.80 -2.90 -23.66
N ASN A 227 -6.90 -2.61 -24.60
CA ASN A 227 -5.48 -2.98 -24.52
C ASN A 227 -4.90 -2.62 -23.14
N GLY A 228 -4.02 -3.46 -22.62
CA GLY A 228 -3.32 -3.22 -21.36
C GLY A 228 -2.57 -1.90 -21.36
N TRP A 229 -2.35 -1.34 -20.16
CA TRP A 229 -1.67 -0.05 -20.03
C TRP A 229 -0.24 -0.10 -20.57
N GLY A 230 0.41 -1.27 -20.57
CA GLY A 230 1.72 -1.45 -21.21
C GLY A 230 1.69 -1.05 -22.68
N THR A 231 0.61 -1.37 -23.39
CA THR A 231 0.39 -0.94 -24.79
C THR A 231 -0.19 0.46 -24.90
N ALA A 232 -1.22 0.75 -24.11
CA ALA A 232 -1.94 2.03 -24.19
C ALA A 232 -1.04 3.23 -23.87
N HIS A 233 -0.09 3.08 -22.94
CA HIS A 233 0.86 4.11 -22.54
C HIS A 233 1.69 4.64 -23.70
N PHE A 234 2.16 3.77 -24.60
CA PHE A 234 2.98 4.20 -25.74
C PHE A 234 2.14 4.53 -26.98
N ALA A 235 1.05 3.81 -27.20
CA ALA A 235 0.29 3.89 -28.44
C ALA A 235 -0.66 5.10 -28.47
N LEU A 236 -1.11 5.57 -27.30
CA LEU A 236 -2.07 6.66 -27.21
C LEU A 236 -1.36 8.00 -27.00
N ARG A 237 -1.48 8.89 -27.99
CA ARG A 237 -0.83 10.22 -27.99
C ARG A 237 -1.17 11.09 -26.76
N ASN A 238 -2.26 10.79 -26.05
CA ASN A 238 -2.75 11.55 -24.90
C ASN A 238 -2.58 10.84 -23.55
N TRP A 239 -1.87 9.71 -23.43
CA TRP A 239 -1.76 8.97 -22.16
C TRP A 239 -1.41 9.85 -20.96
N ARG A 240 -0.44 10.77 -21.11
CA ARG A 240 -0.03 11.69 -20.03
C ARG A 240 -1.20 12.49 -19.43
N ASN A 241 -2.08 12.97 -20.30
CA ASN A 241 -3.19 13.87 -19.99
C ASN A 241 -4.52 13.13 -19.83
N MET A 242 -4.53 11.82 -20.06
CA MET A 242 -5.70 10.97 -19.89
C MET A 242 -6.14 10.98 -18.41
N PRO A 243 -7.45 11.12 -18.14
CA PRO A 243 -8.03 11.02 -16.80
C PRO A 243 -7.69 9.70 -16.10
N PRO A 244 -7.56 9.68 -14.75
CA PRO A 244 -7.24 8.46 -14.01
C PRO A 244 -8.21 7.30 -14.24
N ASP A 245 -9.52 7.56 -14.27
CA ASP A 245 -10.57 6.56 -14.50
C ASP A 245 -10.44 5.90 -15.87
N GLU A 246 -10.08 6.66 -16.91
CA GLU A 246 -9.81 6.10 -18.24
C GLU A 246 -8.55 5.23 -18.24
N LYS A 247 -7.48 5.64 -17.54
CA LYS A 247 -6.28 4.79 -17.37
C LYS A 247 -6.58 3.48 -16.64
N CYS A 248 -7.45 3.52 -15.63
CA CYS A 248 -7.86 2.33 -14.90
C CYS A 248 -8.58 1.31 -15.79
N ARG A 249 -9.32 1.75 -16.83
CA ARG A 249 -9.91 0.82 -17.81
C ARG A 249 -8.84 -0.01 -18.53
N HIS A 250 -7.64 0.53 -18.69
CA HIS A 250 -6.46 -0.17 -19.22
C HIS A 250 -5.71 -1.03 -18.19
N GLY A 251 -6.21 -1.12 -16.95
CA GLY A 251 -5.59 -1.87 -15.84
C GLY A 251 -4.52 -1.10 -15.08
N TYR A 252 -4.39 0.21 -15.29
CA TYR A 252 -3.41 1.05 -14.60
C TYR A 252 -3.93 1.47 -13.23
N LEU A 253 -3.18 1.16 -12.18
CA LEU A 253 -3.41 1.68 -10.83
C LEU A 253 -2.92 3.12 -10.73
N ASP A 254 -3.82 4.04 -10.39
CA ASP A 254 -3.48 5.45 -10.25
C ASP A 254 -2.75 5.74 -8.94
N VAL A 255 -1.43 5.79 -9.02
CA VAL A 255 -0.56 6.17 -7.89
C VAL A 255 -0.53 7.69 -7.63
N ARG A 256 -1.27 8.52 -8.41
CA ARG A 256 -1.43 9.95 -8.09
C ARG A 256 -2.46 10.17 -6.98
N SER A 257 -3.48 9.31 -6.89
CA SER A 257 -4.37 9.25 -5.72
C SER A 257 -3.57 8.71 -4.53
N VAL A 258 -3.58 9.48 -3.45
CA VAL A 258 -2.90 9.14 -2.20
C VAL A 258 -3.55 7.91 -1.58
N ALA A 259 -4.87 7.79 -1.67
CA ALA A 259 -5.61 6.65 -1.19
C ALA A 259 -5.26 5.38 -1.95
N SER A 260 -5.24 5.42 -3.28
CA SER A 260 -4.81 4.27 -4.09
C SER A 260 -3.36 3.90 -3.83
N ARG A 261 -2.46 4.89 -3.84
CA ARG A 261 -1.03 4.69 -3.56
C ARG A 261 -0.81 4.07 -2.19
N THR A 262 -1.51 4.57 -1.17
CA THR A 262 -1.46 4.01 0.19
C THR A 262 -1.96 2.56 0.22
N LYS A 263 -3.14 2.27 -0.38
CA LYS A 263 -3.71 0.91 -0.42
C LYS A 263 -2.74 -0.11 -1.04
N ILE A 264 -2.04 0.28 -2.09
CA ILE A 264 -1.01 -0.55 -2.73
C ILE A 264 0.10 -0.87 -1.73
N CYS A 265 0.71 0.15 -1.11
CA CYS A 265 1.81 -0.05 -0.16
C CYS A 265 1.39 -0.87 1.07
N VAL A 266 0.28 -0.50 1.72
CA VAL A 266 -0.15 -1.16 2.96
C VAL A 266 -0.68 -2.56 2.72
N SER A 267 -1.07 -2.92 1.50
CA SER A 267 -1.44 -4.31 1.20
C SER A 267 -0.31 -5.31 1.49
N CYS A 268 0.97 -4.89 1.42
CA CYS A 268 2.13 -5.68 1.84
C CYS A 268 2.65 -5.27 3.22
N HIS A 269 2.68 -3.97 3.53
CA HIS A 269 3.30 -3.45 4.76
C HIS A 269 2.43 -3.56 6.02
N VAL A 270 1.11 -3.70 5.85
CA VAL A 270 0.14 -4.00 6.93
C VAL A 270 -0.45 -5.39 6.69
N GLY A 271 -0.85 -5.64 5.44
CA GLY A 271 -1.39 -6.89 4.98
C GLY A 271 -2.75 -6.74 4.32
N ASN A 272 -3.13 -7.75 3.53
CA ASN A 272 -4.42 -7.84 2.87
C ASN A 272 -4.83 -9.31 2.76
N ALA A 273 -5.92 -9.67 3.42
CA ALA A 273 -6.40 -11.05 3.48
C ALA A 273 -6.86 -11.58 2.12
N GLU A 274 -7.60 -10.80 1.34
CA GLU A 274 -8.06 -11.17 -0.01
C GLU A 274 -6.88 -11.47 -0.93
N LEU A 275 -5.84 -10.64 -0.81
CA LEU A 275 -4.60 -10.76 -1.54
C LEU A 275 -3.58 -11.72 -0.88
N GLY A 276 -3.98 -12.54 0.10
CA GLY A 276 -3.08 -13.52 0.72
C GLY A 276 -1.79 -12.92 1.30
N ARG A 277 -1.72 -11.59 1.43
CA ARG A 277 -0.58 -10.82 1.92
C ARG A 277 -0.71 -10.73 3.42
N VAL A 278 -0.47 -11.83 4.11
CA VAL A 278 -0.63 -11.92 5.57
C VAL A 278 0.61 -12.53 6.15
N VAL A 279 1.35 -11.76 6.95
CA VAL A 279 2.41 -12.30 7.79
C VAL A 279 1.75 -12.84 9.05
N THR A 280 1.72 -14.17 9.18
CA THR A 280 1.11 -14.85 10.33
C THR A 280 2.06 -14.85 11.52
N HIS A 281 1.53 -15.14 12.71
CA HIS A 281 2.35 -15.35 13.89
C HIS A 281 3.32 -16.52 13.71
N GLU A 282 2.91 -17.57 12.98
CA GLU A 282 3.79 -18.68 12.62
C GLU A 282 5.00 -18.21 11.79
N MET A 283 4.79 -17.30 10.82
CA MET A 283 5.88 -16.70 10.05
C MET A 283 6.80 -15.85 10.95
N TYR A 284 6.25 -15.04 11.85
CA TYR A 284 7.07 -14.30 12.83
C TYR A 284 7.86 -15.24 13.74
N ALA A 285 7.25 -16.31 14.25
CA ALA A 285 7.91 -17.31 15.07
C ALA A 285 9.02 -18.07 14.31
N ALA A 286 8.85 -18.27 13.00
CA ALA A 286 9.86 -18.85 12.13
C ALA A 286 11.05 -17.90 11.84
N GLY A 287 10.91 -16.60 12.14
CA GLY A 287 11.97 -15.61 11.97
C GLY A 287 11.71 -14.56 10.88
N HIS A 288 10.48 -14.39 10.39
CA HIS A 288 10.16 -13.28 9.51
C HIS A 288 10.49 -11.95 10.20
N PRO A 289 11.21 -11.01 9.55
CA PRO A 289 11.46 -9.70 10.13
C PRO A 289 10.15 -8.97 10.50
N PRO A 290 10.07 -8.28 11.65
CA PRO A 290 8.87 -7.52 11.99
C PRO A 290 8.55 -6.49 10.91
N LEU A 291 7.29 -6.38 10.49
CA LEU A 291 6.87 -5.30 9.61
C LEU A 291 6.88 -4.00 10.43
N PRO A 292 7.74 -3.01 10.09
CA PRO A 292 7.80 -1.76 10.82
C PRO A 292 6.50 -0.95 10.63
N PRO A 293 6.15 -0.04 11.56
CA PRO A 293 5.01 0.85 11.39
C PRO A 293 5.16 1.67 10.10
N PHE A 294 4.07 1.75 9.34
CA PHE A 294 4.07 2.34 8.00
C PHE A 294 3.61 3.79 8.03
N GLU A 295 4.36 4.69 7.39
CA GLU A 295 3.92 6.04 7.04
C GLU A 295 4.35 6.30 5.59
N LEU A 296 3.40 6.64 4.73
CA LEU A 296 3.58 6.64 3.28
C LEU A 296 4.79 7.47 2.83
N GLN A 297 4.84 8.73 3.23
CA GLN A 297 5.81 9.68 2.70
C GLN A 297 7.22 9.38 3.23
N THR A 298 7.34 8.93 4.48
CA THR A 298 8.60 8.48 5.06
C THR A 298 9.13 7.26 4.32
N PHE A 299 8.28 6.29 3.96
CA PHE A 299 8.71 5.13 3.16
C PHE A 299 9.05 5.52 1.72
N GLU A 300 8.31 6.45 1.11
CA GLU A 300 8.63 7.01 -0.20
C GLU A 300 10.00 7.69 -0.24
N GLN A 301 10.41 8.37 0.85
CA GLN A 301 11.75 8.95 0.97
C GLN A 301 12.86 7.91 1.15
N GLN A 302 12.54 6.69 1.61
CA GLN A 302 13.52 5.62 1.83
C GLN A 302 13.67 4.69 0.61
N MET A 303 12.75 4.76 -0.36
CA MET A 303 12.88 4.03 -1.62
C MET A 303 13.55 4.90 -2.69
N PRO A 304 14.24 4.29 -3.68
CA PRO A 304 14.68 5.03 -4.86
C PRO A 304 13.48 5.67 -5.55
N LYS A 305 13.55 6.97 -5.79
CA LYS A 305 12.42 7.73 -6.34
C LYS A 305 12.37 7.58 -7.86
N HIS A 306 11.44 6.77 -8.36
CA HIS A 306 11.23 6.52 -9.80
C HIS A 306 10.32 7.55 -10.49
N TRP A 307 10.10 8.70 -9.86
CA TRP A 307 9.25 9.76 -10.39
C TRP A 307 9.83 11.13 -10.05
N ARG A 308 9.27 12.16 -10.68
CA ARG A 308 9.49 13.56 -10.31
C ARG A 308 8.19 14.15 -9.80
N GLU A 309 8.26 14.83 -8.66
CA GLU A 309 7.18 15.67 -8.15
C GLU A 309 6.80 16.70 -9.20
N TYR A 310 5.58 17.23 -9.05
CA TYR A 310 5.08 18.27 -9.92
C TYR A 310 6.08 19.44 -10.04
N HIS A 311 6.53 20.00 -8.93
CA HIS A 311 7.43 21.16 -8.90
C HIS A 311 8.83 20.88 -9.46
N GLU A 312 9.26 19.61 -9.53
CA GLU A 312 10.54 19.18 -10.11
C GLU A 312 10.48 19.10 -11.64
N LYS A 313 9.29 19.15 -12.24
CA LYS A 313 9.11 19.10 -13.70
C LYS A 313 9.40 20.46 -14.35
N PRO A 314 9.96 20.47 -15.58
CA PRO A 314 10.14 21.68 -16.38
C PRO A 314 8.87 22.53 -16.45
N GLU A 315 9.02 23.85 -16.33
CA GLU A 315 7.92 24.82 -16.35
C GLU A 315 6.99 24.61 -17.56
N LEU A 316 7.55 24.44 -18.76
CA LEU A 316 6.76 24.23 -19.98
C LEU A 316 5.84 23.00 -19.87
N LEU A 317 6.34 21.88 -19.34
CA LEU A 317 5.55 20.66 -19.18
C LEU A 317 4.44 20.82 -18.13
N ARG A 318 4.69 21.62 -17.10
CA ARG A 318 3.67 21.98 -16.10
C ARG A 318 2.56 22.81 -16.75
N GLN A 319 2.91 23.87 -17.48
CA GLN A 319 1.95 24.74 -18.17
C GLN A 319 1.11 23.97 -19.20
N GLU A 320 1.72 23.07 -19.98
CA GLU A 320 1.01 22.22 -20.93
C GLU A 320 0.04 21.27 -20.22
N PHE A 321 0.44 20.70 -19.09
CA PHE A 321 -0.42 19.80 -18.30
C PHE A 321 -1.61 20.55 -17.68
N GLU A 322 -1.36 21.73 -17.08
CA GLU A 322 -2.42 22.59 -16.52
C GLU A 322 -3.41 23.02 -17.62
N ALA A 323 -2.91 23.44 -18.78
CA ALA A 323 -3.75 23.83 -19.91
C ALA A 323 -4.59 22.67 -20.46
N ALA A 324 -4.03 21.45 -20.49
CA ALA A 324 -4.72 20.28 -21.00
C ALA A 324 -5.73 19.68 -20.02
N THR A 325 -5.53 19.83 -18.71
CA THR A 325 -6.35 19.17 -17.67
C THR A 325 -7.23 20.12 -16.87
N GLY A 326 -6.91 21.42 -16.85
CA GLY A 326 -7.54 22.40 -15.97
C GLY A 326 -7.15 22.28 -14.49
N LEU A 327 -6.26 21.33 -14.15
CA LEU A 327 -5.76 21.15 -12.79
C LEU A 327 -4.80 22.28 -12.43
N LYS A 328 -4.84 22.71 -11.16
CA LYS A 328 -3.93 23.72 -10.62
C LYS A 328 -2.90 23.08 -9.70
N PRO A 329 -1.68 23.62 -9.60
CA PRO A 329 -0.71 23.17 -8.62
C PRO A 329 -1.28 23.33 -7.22
N ALA A 330 -1.11 22.30 -6.38
CA ALA A 330 -1.31 22.42 -4.96
C ALA A 330 -0.11 23.15 -4.32
N ASP A 331 -0.36 23.80 -3.18
CA ASP A 331 0.73 24.27 -2.33
C ASP A 331 1.49 23.05 -1.78
N PRO A 332 2.83 22.96 -1.91
CA PRO A 332 3.57 21.77 -1.50
C PRO A 332 3.41 21.42 -0.01
N ALA A 333 3.39 22.43 0.88
CA ALA A 333 3.24 22.21 2.32
C ALA A 333 1.84 21.70 2.66
N GLU A 334 0.81 22.31 2.08
CA GLU A 334 -0.57 21.84 2.19
C GLU A 334 -0.74 20.42 1.66
N GLN A 335 -0.18 20.12 0.48
CA GLN A 335 -0.23 18.80 -0.13
C GLN A 335 0.42 17.77 0.79
N GLN A 336 1.63 18.03 1.30
CA GLN A 336 2.35 17.13 2.20
C GLN A 336 1.55 16.82 3.48
N ALA A 337 0.94 17.84 4.08
CA ALA A 337 0.08 17.69 5.26
C ALA A 337 -1.19 16.89 4.95
N ARG A 338 -1.83 17.14 3.80
CA ARG A 338 -3.02 16.41 3.35
C ARG A 338 -2.71 14.95 3.05
N GLU A 339 -1.58 14.68 2.40
CA GLU A 339 -1.11 13.33 2.09
C GLU A 339 -0.90 12.50 3.36
N LEU A 340 -0.32 13.11 4.41
CA LEU A 340 -0.16 12.47 5.72
C LEU A 340 -1.51 12.05 6.32
N LEU A 341 -2.52 12.92 6.28
CA LEU A 341 -3.83 12.62 6.85
C LEU A 341 -4.58 11.54 6.06
N VAL A 342 -4.54 11.62 4.72
CA VAL A 342 -5.19 10.62 3.86
C VAL A 342 -4.53 9.25 4.04
N SER A 343 -3.19 9.19 4.00
CA SER A 343 -2.47 7.92 4.14
C SER A 343 -2.69 7.30 5.53
N ALA A 344 -2.74 8.10 6.59
CA ALA A 344 -3.03 7.63 7.94
C ALA A 344 -4.42 6.97 8.06
N LEU A 345 -5.45 7.60 7.50
CA LEU A 345 -6.83 7.08 7.51
C LEU A 345 -6.95 5.78 6.70
N ILE A 346 -6.29 5.72 5.54
CA ILE A 346 -6.30 4.51 4.71
C ILE A 346 -5.52 3.38 5.39
N THR A 347 -4.38 3.67 6.01
CA THR A 347 -3.60 2.68 6.77
C THR A 347 -4.42 2.09 7.92
N TRP A 348 -5.13 2.93 8.68
CA TRP A 348 -6.08 2.48 9.69
C TRP A 348 -7.20 1.62 9.09
N SER A 349 -7.79 2.07 7.98
CA SER A 349 -8.88 1.34 7.33
C SER A 349 -8.45 -0.06 6.90
N GLU A 350 -7.31 -0.18 6.22
CA GLU A 350 -6.80 -1.46 5.73
C GLU A 350 -6.37 -2.38 6.89
N SER A 351 -5.83 -1.84 7.99
CA SER A 351 -5.57 -2.62 9.22
C SER A 351 -6.86 -3.20 9.84
N MET A 352 -7.93 -2.40 9.90
CA MET A 352 -9.21 -2.85 10.41
C MET A 352 -9.90 -3.85 9.48
N LYS A 353 -9.79 -3.66 8.16
CA LYS A 353 -10.27 -4.65 7.19
C LYS A 353 -9.52 -5.96 7.35
N LEU A 354 -8.20 -5.95 7.43
CA LEU A 354 -7.39 -7.14 7.66
C LEU A 354 -7.83 -7.88 8.93
N THR A 355 -7.98 -7.17 10.05
CA THR A 355 -8.46 -7.75 11.32
C THR A 355 -9.82 -8.41 11.14
N ALA A 356 -10.78 -7.73 10.52
CA ALA A 356 -12.12 -8.26 10.31
C ALA A 356 -12.13 -9.44 9.31
N ASP A 357 -11.35 -9.37 8.24
CA ASP A 357 -11.24 -10.44 7.23
C ASP A 357 -10.62 -11.71 7.82
N LEU A 358 -9.60 -11.58 8.68
CA LEU A 358 -9.02 -12.72 9.39
C LEU A 358 -9.99 -13.30 10.43
N ALA A 359 -10.70 -12.44 11.17
CA ALA A 359 -11.74 -12.87 12.12
C ALA A 359 -12.92 -13.59 11.45
N GLU A 360 -13.25 -13.19 10.22
CA GLU A 360 -14.26 -13.85 9.38
C GLU A 360 -13.70 -15.05 8.59
N GLN A 361 -12.40 -15.36 8.70
CA GLN A 361 -11.70 -16.41 7.96
C GLN A 361 -11.85 -16.28 6.43
N LYS A 362 -11.80 -15.05 5.92
CA LYS A 362 -11.92 -14.72 4.49
C LYS A 362 -10.62 -14.86 3.70
N ALA A 363 -9.49 -15.03 4.37
CA ALA A 363 -8.22 -15.23 3.70
C ALA A 363 -8.21 -16.55 2.90
N PRO A 364 -7.62 -16.60 1.70
CA PRO A 364 -7.46 -17.83 0.94
C PRO A 364 -6.63 -18.83 1.74
N GLN A 365 -7.24 -19.95 2.16
CA GLN A 365 -6.61 -20.98 3.00
C GLN A 365 -5.37 -21.59 2.34
N GLU A 366 -5.31 -21.56 1.02
CA GLU A 366 -4.17 -22.02 0.24
C GLU A 366 -2.94 -21.09 0.28
N LEU A 367 -3.10 -19.86 0.79
CA LEU A 367 -2.05 -18.85 0.94
C LEU A 367 -1.80 -18.47 2.40
N VAL A 368 -2.86 -18.47 3.21
CA VAL A 368 -2.82 -18.01 4.60
C VAL A 368 -3.32 -19.14 5.49
N ARG A 369 -2.39 -19.79 6.18
CA ARG A 369 -2.67 -20.81 7.19
C ARG A 369 -2.80 -20.13 8.55
N SER A 370 -3.96 -19.55 8.81
CA SER A 370 -4.23 -18.83 10.05
C SER A 370 -5.65 -19.07 10.53
N GLU A 371 -5.80 -19.39 11.81
CA GLU A 371 -7.08 -19.43 12.50
C GLU A 371 -7.25 -18.15 13.33
N TRP A 372 -8.49 -17.69 13.51
CA TRP A 372 -8.76 -16.58 14.42
C TRP A 372 -8.74 -17.07 15.88
N PRO A 373 -8.03 -16.39 16.80
CA PRO A 373 -7.26 -15.16 16.59
C PRO A 373 -5.89 -15.36 15.94
N GLU A 374 -5.61 -14.57 14.89
CA GLU A 374 -4.26 -14.44 14.34
C GLU A 374 -3.45 -13.51 15.25
N PHE A 375 -2.51 -14.07 16.02
CA PHE A 375 -1.73 -13.32 17.01
C PHE A 375 -0.88 -12.19 16.40
N ALA A 376 -0.52 -12.27 15.11
CA ALA A 376 0.15 -11.18 14.40
C ALA A 376 -0.67 -9.88 14.30
N GLN A 377 -1.99 -9.93 14.58
CA GLN A 377 -2.82 -8.71 14.65
C GLN A 377 -2.77 -8.02 16.02
N PHE A 378 -2.19 -8.67 17.02
CA PHE A 378 -2.12 -8.17 18.40
C PHE A 378 -0.74 -7.60 18.72
N ASP A 379 -0.69 -6.72 19.72
CA ASP A 379 0.56 -6.16 20.23
C ASP A 379 1.44 -7.28 20.81
N CYS A 380 2.45 -7.72 20.04
CA CYS A 380 3.40 -8.76 20.45
C CYS A 380 4.06 -8.42 21.79
N TYR A 381 4.32 -7.13 22.07
CA TYR A 381 4.93 -6.67 23.30
C TYR A 381 3.97 -6.62 24.48
N ALA A 382 2.69 -6.95 24.30
CA ALA A 382 1.78 -7.23 25.40
C ALA A 382 2.16 -8.53 26.13
N CYS A 383 2.80 -9.48 25.42
CA CYS A 383 3.26 -10.75 25.97
C CYS A 383 4.79 -10.91 25.94
N HIS A 384 5.46 -10.40 24.90
CA HIS A 384 6.91 -10.50 24.69
C HIS A 384 7.64 -9.21 25.10
N HIS A 385 7.58 -8.88 26.37
CA HIS A 385 8.32 -7.75 26.96
C HIS A 385 9.15 -8.21 28.15
N ASP A 386 10.07 -7.37 28.63
CA ASP A 386 10.84 -7.68 29.82
C ASP A 386 9.97 -7.77 31.08
N LEU A 387 10.34 -8.64 32.02
CA LEU A 387 9.64 -8.79 33.30
C LEU A 387 10.11 -7.77 34.35
N ARG A 388 10.68 -6.62 33.92
CA ARG A 388 11.16 -5.59 34.86
C ARG A 388 9.98 -5.01 35.61
N HIS A 389 10.08 -4.98 36.94
CA HIS A 389 9.06 -4.33 37.77
C HIS A 389 9.04 -2.82 37.47
N ASP A 390 7.84 -2.25 37.39
CA ASP A 390 7.61 -0.84 37.04
C ASP A 390 8.17 -0.39 35.68
N GLY A 391 8.38 -1.32 34.74
CA GLY A 391 8.77 -0.98 33.38
C GLY A 391 7.70 -0.15 32.65
N TRP A 392 8.12 0.79 31.80
CA TRP A 392 7.20 1.68 31.08
C TRP A 392 6.17 0.91 30.25
N ARG A 393 6.51 -0.28 29.72
CA ARG A 393 5.58 -1.13 28.94
C ARG A 393 4.43 -1.65 29.80
N GLN A 394 4.68 -1.96 31.08
CA GLN A 394 3.62 -2.34 32.02
C GLN A 394 2.78 -1.13 32.41
N GLN A 395 3.38 0.07 32.50
CA GLN A 395 2.69 1.31 32.83
C GLN A 395 1.86 1.87 31.66
N ALA A 396 2.32 1.69 30.42
CA ALA A 396 1.66 2.12 29.17
C ALA A 396 0.51 1.19 28.77
N GLN A 397 0.41 0.01 29.39
CA GLN A 397 -0.76 -0.84 29.25
C GLN A 397 -1.95 -0.20 29.96
N ILE A 398 -3.07 -0.07 29.24
CA ILE A 398 -4.34 0.34 29.83
C ILE A 398 -4.67 -0.68 30.91
N LYS A 399 -4.80 -0.22 32.16
CA LYS A 399 -5.15 -1.09 33.29
C LYS A 399 -6.49 -1.77 32.98
N GLY A 400 -6.43 -3.08 32.83
CA GLY A 400 -7.57 -3.91 32.42
C GLY A 400 -7.51 -5.28 33.07
N ARG A 401 -8.45 -6.15 32.70
CA ARG A 401 -8.43 -7.55 33.16
C ARG A 401 -7.24 -8.26 32.49
N PRO A 402 -6.44 -9.05 33.24
CA PRO A 402 -5.36 -9.85 32.65
C PRO A 402 -5.84 -10.77 31.52
N GLY A 403 -4.96 -11.04 30.56
CA GLY A 403 -5.27 -11.90 29.41
C GLY A 403 -6.20 -11.25 28.38
N ARG A 404 -6.07 -9.94 28.16
CA ARG A 404 -6.80 -9.16 27.15
C ARG A 404 -5.80 -8.41 26.27
N PRO A 405 -5.08 -9.12 25.37
CA PRO A 405 -4.15 -8.44 24.47
C PRO A 405 -4.92 -7.45 23.60
N ARG A 406 -4.25 -6.35 23.25
CA ARG A 406 -4.80 -5.31 22.38
C ARG A 406 -4.36 -5.58 20.95
N LEU A 407 -5.12 -5.06 19.98
CA LEU A 407 -4.61 -4.93 18.61
C LEU A 407 -3.36 -4.04 18.61
N ILE A 408 -2.54 -4.20 17.58
CA ILE A 408 -1.36 -3.35 17.38
C ILE A 408 -1.80 -1.87 17.38
N PRO A 409 -1.20 -1.00 18.20
CA PRO A 409 -1.71 0.35 18.43
C PRO A 409 -1.39 1.36 17.31
N TRP A 410 -0.24 1.20 16.65
CA TRP A 410 0.30 2.23 15.76
C TRP A 410 -0.65 2.65 14.61
N PRO A 411 -1.46 1.77 13.98
CA PRO A 411 -2.33 2.21 12.88
C PRO A 411 -3.35 3.28 13.28
N ALA A 412 -3.72 3.34 14.56
CA ALA A 412 -4.64 4.35 15.08
C ALA A 412 -3.96 5.70 15.30
N THR A 413 -2.65 5.75 15.54
CA THR A 413 -1.94 6.92 16.05
C THR A 413 -2.10 8.15 15.15
N LEU A 414 -1.82 8.01 13.85
CA LEU A 414 -1.98 9.12 12.90
C LEU A 414 -3.43 9.28 12.41
N ALA A 415 -4.26 8.22 12.50
CA ALA A 415 -5.68 8.32 12.18
C ALA A 415 -6.44 9.17 13.21
N GLU A 416 -6.10 9.06 14.50
CA GLU A 416 -6.61 9.94 15.56
C GLU A 416 -6.28 11.41 15.27
N LEU A 417 -5.06 11.71 14.81
CA LEU A 417 -4.68 13.05 14.36
C LEU A 417 -5.58 13.52 13.21
N ALA A 418 -5.76 12.70 12.18
CA ALA A 418 -6.59 13.04 11.02
C ALA A 418 -8.05 13.32 11.41
N TRP A 419 -8.63 12.54 12.31
CA TRP A 419 -9.98 12.78 12.82
C TRP A 419 -10.09 14.11 13.57
N ASN A 420 -9.12 14.42 14.43
CA ASN A 420 -9.10 15.67 15.17
C ASN A 420 -8.97 16.90 14.26
N VAL A 421 -8.14 16.81 13.21
CA VAL A 421 -7.93 17.92 12.26
C VAL A 421 -9.13 18.12 11.31
N THR A 422 -9.81 17.04 10.93
CA THR A 422 -10.91 17.12 9.94
C THR A 422 -12.27 17.43 10.53
N SER A 423 -12.38 17.47 11.86
CA SER A 423 -13.65 17.67 12.53
C SER A 423 -13.99 19.15 12.67
N SER A 424 -15.14 19.55 12.14
CA SER A 424 -15.61 20.94 12.16
C SER A 424 -16.24 21.36 13.50
N THR A 425 -16.57 20.40 14.36
CA THR A 425 -17.16 20.60 15.69
C THR A 425 -16.59 19.56 16.68
N PRO A 426 -16.59 19.84 17.99
CA PRO A 426 -16.22 18.86 19.02
C PRO A 426 -17.05 17.56 18.93
N GLU A 427 -18.34 17.65 18.61
CA GLU A 427 -19.22 16.50 18.42
C GLU A 427 -18.85 15.67 17.18
N ALA A 428 -18.47 16.33 16.08
CA ALA A 428 -17.95 15.65 14.89
C ALA A 428 -16.59 14.99 15.19
N ALA A 429 -15.74 15.59 16.03
CA ALA A 429 -14.48 15.01 16.48
C ALA A 429 -14.68 13.75 17.33
N ALA A 430 -15.76 13.73 18.12
CA ALA A 430 -16.09 12.57 18.94
C ALA A 430 -16.53 11.36 18.10
N THR A 431 -17.12 11.54 16.91
CA THR A 431 -17.72 10.43 16.14
C THR A 431 -16.71 9.41 15.59
N PRO A 432 -15.60 9.82 14.93
CA PRO A 432 -14.53 8.89 14.57
C PRO A 432 -13.82 8.29 15.80
N GLY A 433 -13.69 9.08 16.88
CA GLY A 433 -13.20 8.59 18.18
C GLY A 433 -14.08 7.48 18.78
N ILE A 434 -15.40 7.50 18.52
CA ILE A 434 -16.32 6.42 18.90
C ILE A 434 -15.96 5.13 18.17
N GLY A 435 -15.66 5.15 16.86
CA GLY A 435 -15.29 3.94 16.12
C GLY A 435 -14.03 3.26 16.69
N LEU A 436 -13.00 4.04 17.02
CA LEU A 436 -11.81 3.52 17.69
C LEU A 436 -12.12 3.01 19.11
N ALA A 437 -12.95 3.72 19.87
CA ALA A 437 -13.36 3.29 21.20
C ALA A 437 -14.15 1.97 21.16
N GLU A 438 -15.03 1.78 20.18
CA GLU A 438 -15.77 0.54 19.93
C GLU A 438 -14.83 -0.62 19.58
N VAL A 439 -13.86 -0.41 18.70
CA VAL A 439 -12.83 -1.41 18.39
C VAL A 439 -12.03 -1.79 19.64
N ARG A 440 -11.55 -0.79 20.40
CA ARG A 440 -10.81 -1.00 21.65
C ARG A 440 -11.65 -1.80 22.65
N GLN A 441 -12.92 -1.44 22.83
CA GLN A 441 -13.83 -2.10 23.76
C GLN A 441 -14.13 -3.55 23.33
N ALA A 442 -14.41 -3.78 22.04
CA ALA A 442 -14.67 -5.11 21.50
C ALA A 442 -13.47 -6.04 21.70
N THR A 443 -12.25 -5.53 21.46
CA THR A 443 -10.98 -6.26 21.59
C THR A 443 -10.71 -6.75 23.02
N VAL A 444 -11.06 -5.96 24.04
CA VAL A 444 -10.72 -6.27 25.46
C VAL A 444 -11.88 -6.82 26.28
N SER A 445 -13.07 -6.96 25.69
CA SER A 445 -14.28 -7.45 26.37
C SER A 445 -14.13 -8.87 26.92
N THR A 446 -13.48 -9.76 26.16
CA THR A 446 -13.17 -11.16 26.49
C THR A 446 -11.75 -11.51 26.00
N PRO A 447 -11.11 -12.64 26.39
CA PRO A 447 -9.78 -12.98 25.88
C PRO A 447 -9.81 -13.01 24.35
N PHE A 448 -8.95 -12.21 23.71
CA PHE A 448 -8.91 -12.03 22.24
C PHE A 448 -10.16 -11.39 21.61
N GLY A 449 -11.02 -10.77 22.44
CA GLY A 449 -12.17 -9.97 22.01
C GLY A 449 -13.42 -10.78 21.68
N ASP A 450 -14.57 -10.13 21.77
CA ASP A 450 -15.81 -10.66 21.18
C ASP A 450 -15.69 -10.57 19.66
N THR A 451 -15.55 -11.71 19.00
CA THR A 451 -15.29 -11.77 17.55
C THR A 451 -16.36 -11.06 16.74
N ARG A 452 -17.65 -11.20 17.12
CA ARG A 452 -18.75 -10.58 16.36
C ARG A 452 -18.73 -9.07 16.51
N GLU A 453 -18.60 -8.58 17.74
CA GLU A 453 -18.55 -7.13 17.98
C GLU A 453 -17.26 -6.52 17.41
N LEU A 454 -16.14 -7.25 17.44
CA LEU A 454 -14.88 -6.81 16.84
C LEU A 454 -15.00 -6.67 15.32
N ILE A 455 -15.56 -7.66 14.62
CA ILE A 455 -15.80 -7.58 13.17
C ILE A 455 -16.67 -6.36 12.86
N LYS A 456 -17.78 -6.19 13.58
CA LYS A 456 -18.70 -5.07 13.38
C LYS A 456 -17.99 -3.72 13.60
N ALA A 457 -17.28 -3.57 14.71
CA ALA A 457 -16.58 -2.32 15.05
C ALA A 457 -15.44 -2.02 14.05
N ALA A 458 -14.65 -3.02 13.68
CA ALA A 458 -13.54 -2.87 12.73
C ALA A 458 -14.05 -2.46 11.34
N ARG A 459 -15.12 -3.09 10.83
CA ARG A 459 -15.73 -2.70 9.55
C ARG A 459 -16.30 -1.28 9.57
N ALA A 460 -16.96 -0.90 10.67
CA ALA A 460 -17.48 0.46 10.84
C ALA A 460 -16.35 1.50 10.89
N ALA A 461 -15.28 1.22 11.64
CA ALA A 461 -14.11 2.07 11.75
C ALA A 461 -13.38 2.22 10.40
N ALA A 462 -13.25 1.14 9.62
CA ALA A 462 -12.68 1.15 8.29
C ALA A 462 -13.49 2.03 7.32
N ALA A 463 -14.82 1.84 7.28
CA ALA A 463 -15.71 2.61 6.42
C ALA A 463 -15.70 4.11 6.76
N SER A 464 -15.72 4.44 8.06
CA SER A 464 -15.63 5.84 8.51
C SER A 464 -14.32 6.49 8.06
N ALA A 465 -13.19 5.78 8.19
CA ALA A 465 -11.89 6.32 7.79
C ALA A 465 -11.78 6.53 6.27
N GLU A 466 -12.28 5.60 5.44
CA GLU A 466 -12.33 5.80 3.98
C GLU A 466 -13.22 6.97 3.58
N GLN A 467 -14.34 7.16 4.27
CA GLN A 467 -15.25 8.27 4.00
C GLN A 467 -14.57 9.63 4.28
N ILE A 468 -13.76 9.72 5.34
CA ILE A 468 -13.01 10.93 5.66
C ILE A 468 -11.86 11.13 4.67
N ALA A 469 -11.11 10.06 4.35
CA ALA A 469 -10.02 10.09 3.39
C ALA A 469 -10.49 10.56 2.00
N SER A 470 -11.63 10.07 1.52
CA SER A 470 -12.22 10.46 0.23
C SER A 470 -12.59 11.95 0.18
N ARG A 471 -13.09 12.53 1.29
CA ARG A 471 -13.34 13.97 1.38
C ARG A 471 -12.04 14.78 1.37
N LEU A 472 -11.02 14.30 2.09
CA LEU A 472 -9.72 14.94 2.14
C LEU A 472 -9.03 14.92 0.78
N GLU A 473 -9.06 13.82 0.02
CA GLU A 473 -8.43 13.76 -1.31
C GLU A 473 -8.94 14.83 -2.28
N THR A 474 -10.18 15.28 -2.10
CA THR A 474 -10.84 16.25 -2.99
C THR A 474 -10.88 17.67 -2.42
N SER A 475 -10.37 17.90 -1.20
CA SER A 475 -10.48 19.18 -0.51
C SER A 475 -9.13 19.68 0.00
N THR A 476 -8.80 20.94 -0.25
CA THR A 476 -7.60 21.57 0.32
C THR A 476 -7.75 21.81 1.81
N LEU A 477 -6.71 21.56 2.60
CA LEU A 477 -6.66 21.93 4.01
C LEU A 477 -6.61 23.44 4.15
N THR A 478 -7.48 23.97 5.01
CA THR A 478 -7.41 25.37 5.43
C THR A 478 -6.11 25.64 6.21
N PRO A 479 -5.61 26.89 6.26
CA PRO A 479 -4.44 27.23 7.08
C PRO A 479 -4.59 26.81 8.55
N GLN A 480 -5.81 26.91 9.11
CA GLN A 480 -6.09 26.46 10.47
C GLN A 480 -5.93 24.94 10.61
N GLN A 481 -6.38 24.16 9.64
CA GLN A 481 -6.21 22.70 9.64
C GLN A 481 -4.74 22.32 9.50
N GLN A 482 -3.98 22.98 8.62
CA GLN A 482 -2.54 22.75 8.48
C GLN A 482 -1.81 23.02 9.80
N GLN A 483 -2.12 24.13 10.49
CA GLN A 483 -1.58 24.41 11.83
C GLN A 483 -2.01 23.35 12.85
N ALA A 484 -3.24 22.85 12.77
CA ALA A 484 -3.75 21.79 13.64
C ALA A 484 -3.03 20.45 13.43
N VAL A 485 -2.52 20.14 12.22
CA VAL A 485 -1.67 18.96 11.99
C VAL A 485 -0.40 19.04 12.83
N THR A 486 0.34 20.15 12.72
CA THR A 486 1.60 20.35 13.45
C THR A 486 1.37 20.38 14.95
N ALA A 487 0.35 21.13 15.42
CA ALA A 487 -0.01 21.18 16.83
C ALA A 487 -0.45 19.82 17.38
N GLY A 488 -1.19 19.04 16.58
CA GLY A 488 -1.64 17.71 16.94
C GLY A 488 -0.48 16.72 17.11
N LEU A 489 0.53 16.77 16.24
CA LEU A 489 1.76 15.97 16.38
C LEU A 489 2.54 16.32 17.65
N LEU A 490 2.66 17.62 17.98
CA LEU A 490 3.30 18.07 19.22
C LEU A 490 2.53 17.61 20.46
N ASN A 491 1.20 17.69 20.41
CA ASN A 491 0.34 17.21 21.49
C ASN A 491 0.48 15.69 21.66
N ALA A 492 0.49 14.92 20.58
CA ALA A 492 0.69 13.48 20.61
C ALA A 492 2.09 13.12 21.15
N GLY A 493 3.13 13.83 20.74
CA GLY A 493 4.51 13.60 21.20
C GLY A 493 4.76 14.03 22.65
N THR A 494 3.98 14.96 23.19
CA THR A 494 4.03 15.38 24.60
C THR A 494 2.99 14.70 25.51
N ALA A 495 2.19 13.79 24.94
CA ALA A 495 1.16 13.06 25.67
C ALA A 495 1.75 12.02 26.65
N ALA A 496 0.90 11.13 27.15
CA ALA A 496 1.28 10.02 28.03
C ALA A 496 2.35 9.10 27.39
N THR A 497 2.73 8.03 28.09
CA THR A 497 3.69 7.03 27.62
C THR A 497 3.27 6.41 26.29
N VAL A 498 3.97 6.76 25.20
CA VAL A 498 3.73 6.25 23.83
C VAL A 498 4.60 5.01 23.59
N ASP A 499 4.09 4.00 22.86
CA ASP A 499 4.89 2.84 22.46
C ASP A 499 5.90 3.19 21.34
N TYR A 500 6.89 2.31 21.13
CA TYR A 500 7.95 2.53 20.14
C TYR A 500 7.43 2.80 18.73
N ASP A 501 6.45 2.00 18.27
CA ASP A 501 5.98 2.05 16.89
C ASP A 501 5.15 3.31 16.64
N SER A 502 4.28 3.66 17.58
CA SER A 502 3.51 4.91 17.55
C SER A 502 4.43 6.14 17.68
N ALA A 503 5.42 6.10 18.56
CA ALA A 503 6.38 7.20 18.74
C ALA A 503 7.19 7.45 17.47
N ARG A 504 7.61 6.38 16.79
CA ARG A 504 8.29 6.43 15.51
C ARG A 504 7.45 7.15 14.45
N GLN A 505 6.18 6.78 14.30
CA GLN A 505 5.29 7.46 13.36
C GLN A 505 5.12 8.96 13.65
N ILE A 506 4.95 9.34 14.92
CA ILE A 506 4.79 10.73 15.32
C ILE A 506 6.07 11.53 15.02
N ALA A 507 7.23 11.01 15.42
CA ALA A 507 8.52 11.65 15.17
C ALA A 507 8.80 11.82 13.68
N TRP A 508 8.55 10.76 12.89
CA TRP A 508 8.73 10.76 11.44
C TRP A 508 7.86 11.78 10.74
N SER A 509 6.58 11.80 11.08
CA SER A 509 5.62 12.77 10.54
C SER A 509 6.02 14.20 10.89
N TRP A 510 6.50 14.43 12.13
CA TRP A 510 6.95 15.75 12.54
C TRP A 510 8.20 16.19 11.75
N LEU A 511 9.22 15.34 11.64
CA LEU A 511 10.44 15.65 10.90
C LEU A 511 10.16 15.89 9.41
N LEU A 512 9.27 15.09 8.83
CA LEU A 512 8.81 15.21 7.45
C LEU A 512 8.18 16.58 7.18
N LEU A 513 7.20 16.99 7.99
CA LEU A 513 6.47 18.25 7.79
C LEU A 513 7.31 19.49 8.11
N ASN A 514 8.35 19.34 8.93
CA ASN A 514 9.26 20.45 9.29
C ASN A 514 10.54 20.45 8.43
N SER A 515 10.66 19.57 7.43
CA SER A 515 11.85 19.44 6.58
C SER A 515 13.16 19.32 7.38
N ALA A 516 13.13 18.56 8.49
CA ALA A 516 14.25 18.46 9.39
C ALA A 516 15.44 17.71 8.76
N THR A 517 16.64 18.15 9.11
CA THR A 517 17.91 17.55 8.67
C THR A 517 18.19 16.21 9.36
N ALA A 518 19.07 15.39 8.77
CA ALA A 518 19.53 14.15 9.40
C ALA A 518 20.19 14.38 10.77
N ASP A 519 20.87 15.52 10.94
CA ASP A 519 21.46 15.92 12.22
C ASP A 519 20.38 16.22 13.27
N GLU A 520 19.32 16.94 12.89
CA GLU A 520 18.18 17.21 13.79
C GLU A 520 17.45 15.92 14.15
N GLN A 521 17.23 15.05 13.18
CA GLN A 521 16.68 13.72 13.38
C GLN A 521 17.48 12.93 14.43
N GLN A 522 18.80 12.85 14.27
CA GLN A 522 19.66 12.09 15.17
C GLN A 522 19.76 12.72 16.57
N LYS A 523 19.73 14.06 16.65
CA LYS A 523 19.76 14.78 17.94
C LYS A 523 18.45 14.66 18.72
N LEU A 524 17.30 14.77 18.03
CA LEU A 524 15.99 14.77 18.66
C LEU A 524 15.51 13.35 18.98
N PHE A 525 15.76 12.39 18.08
CA PHE A 525 15.14 11.07 18.14
C PHE A 525 16.13 9.92 17.85
N PRO A 526 17.26 9.81 18.58
CA PRO A 526 18.33 8.85 18.25
C PRO A 526 17.90 7.37 18.25
N GLN A 527 16.83 7.01 18.96
CA GLN A 527 16.35 5.63 19.11
C GLN A 527 15.25 5.26 18.10
N LEU A 528 14.62 6.23 17.42
CA LEU A 528 13.42 5.99 16.58
C LEU A 528 13.74 5.73 15.10
N PHE A 529 15.01 5.76 14.72
CA PHE A 529 15.43 5.62 13.33
C PHE A 529 16.29 4.38 13.14
N LEU A 530 15.69 3.36 12.52
CA LEU A 530 16.40 2.16 12.13
C LEU A 530 17.31 2.46 10.93
N GLN A 531 18.57 2.06 11.02
CA GLN A 531 19.53 2.15 9.93
C GLN A 531 19.30 1.02 8.90
N LEU A 532 18.12 0.96 8.27
CA LEU A 532 17.73 -0.17 7.39
C LEU A 532 18.55 -0.26 6.08
N HIS A 533 19.27 0.81 5.74
CA HIS A 533 20.22 0.86 4.64
C HIS A 533 21.63 0.40 5.05
N GLN A 534 21.89 0.29 6.37
CA GLN A 534 23.13 -0.24 6.93
C GLN A 534 22.84 -1.68 7.37
N GLY A 535 23.47 -2.62 6.71
CA GLY A 535 23.14 -4.02 6.89
C GLY A 535 24.30 -4.92 6.52
N ARG A 536 24.03 -6.22 6.51
CA ARG A 536 25.03 -7.23 6.13
C ARG A 536 25.01 -7.42 4.63
N ALA A 537 26.16 -7.26 3.98
CA ALA A 537 26.29 -7.60 2.57
C ALA A 537 26.24 -9.13 2.41
N GLU A 538 25.27 -9.60 1.64
CA GLU A 538 25.11 -10.99 1.24
C GLU A 538 25.18 -11.06 -0.30
N SER A 539 25.51 -12.23 -0.85
CA SER A 539 25.66 -12.45 -2.28
C SER A 539 24.61 -13.47 -2.71
N ASP A 540 23.68 -13.05 -3.56
CA ASP A 540 22.57 -13.89 -4.01
C ASP A 540 22.71 -14.22 -5.49
N PRO A 541 22.31 -15.42 -5.95
CA PRO A 541 22.30 -15.75 -7.37
C PRO A 541 21.28 -14.90 -8.13
N ILE A 542 21.64 -14.44 -9.34
CA ILE A 542 20.69 -13.84 -10.28
C ILE A 542 20.02 -14.99 -11.04
N PRO A 543 18.69 -15.15 -10.95
CA PRO A 543 18.02 -16.23 -11.67
C PRO A 543 18.21 -16.14 -13.18
N GLY A 544 18.52 -17.27 -13.82
CA GLY A 544 18.80 -17.31 -15.26
C GLY A 544 20.19 -16.81 -15.67
N SER A 545 21.08 -16.52 -14.72
CA SER A 545 22.46 -16.09 -14.94
C SER A 545 23.45 -16.91 -14.09
N ASN A 546 24.72 -16.95 -14.51
CA ASN A 546 25.83 -17.46 -13.68
C ASN A 546 26.42 -16.38 -12.75
N GLU A 547 25.83 -15.19 -12.76
CA GLU A 547 26.26 -14.06 -11.95
C GLU A 547 25.51 -14.00 -10.61
N THR A 548 26.11 -13.29 -9.65
CA THR A 548 25.49 -13.00 -8.36
C THR A 548 25.28 -11.49 -8.19
N VAL A 549 24.32 -11.14 -7.32
CA VAL A 549 24.04 -9.78 -6.88
C VAL A 549 24.37 -9.60 -5.41
N THR A 550 25.05 -8.50 -5.07
CA THR A 550 25.26 -8.11 -3.66
C THR A 550 23.99 -7.47 -3.13
N VAL A 551 23.46 -7.97 -2.03
CA VAL A 551 22.26 -7.45 -1.36
C VAL A 551 22.59 -7.11 0.09
N ILE A 552 22.19 -5.92 0.54
CA ILE A 552 22.43 -5.49 1.91
C ILE A 552 21.29 -5.97 2.81
N ARG A 553 21.35 -7.12 3.50
CA ARG A 553 20.24 -7.55 4.37
C ARG A 553 20.16 -6.72 5.65
N ILE A 554 18.95 -6.54 6.19
CA ILE A 554 18.75 -5.91 7.51
C ILE A 554 19.61 -6.66 8.53
N ASP A 555 20.38 -5.93 9.33
CA ASP A 555 21.10 -6.52 10.45
C ASP A 555 20.27 -6.38 11.75
N PRO A 556 19.78 -7.50 12.33
CA PRO A 556 19.12 -7.47 13.63
C PRO A 556 20.00 -6.87 14.73
N ALA A 557 21.33 -6.99 14.64
CA ALA A 557 22.24 -6.41 15.62
C ALA A 557 22.23 -4.87 15.62
N LEU A 558 21.82 -4.24 14.52
CA LEU A 558 21.67 -2.79 14.41
C LEU A 558 20.24 -2.33 14.66
N SER A 559 19.25 -3.16 14.31
CA SER A 559 17.83 -2.79 14.33
C SER A 559 17.11 -3.15 15.63
N LEU A 560 17.48 -4.23 16.31
CA LEU A 560 16.83 -4.65 17.56
C LEU A 560 17.21 -3.79 18.79
N PRO A 561 18.47 -3.35 18.99
CA PRO A 561 18.82 -2.58 20.18
C PRO A 561 18.04 -1.26 20.34
N PRO A 562 17.80 -0.44 19.29
CA PRO A 562 16.97 0.75 19.42
C PRO A 562 15.52 0.45 19.82
N ILE A 563 14.95 -0.66 19.36
CA ILE A 563 13.58 -1.10 19.71
C ILE A 563 13.52 -1.58 21.16
N ALA A 564 14.50 -2.40 21.56
CA ALA A 564 14.57 -2.96 22.90
C ALA A 564 14.92 -1.90 23.97
N GLY A 565 15.79 -0.95 23.60
CA GLY A 565 16.26 0.14 24.47
C GLY A 565 15.38 1.39 24.44
N TYR A 566 14.24 1.37 23.74
CA TYR A 566 13.36 2.52 23.62
C TYR A 566 12.86 3.02 25.00
N ASP A 567 13.05 4.31 25.23
CA ASP A 567 12.54 5.04 26.39
C ASP A 567 11.52 6.13 25.98
N PRO A 568 10.25 6.00 26.39
CA PRO A 568 9.22 6.99 26.10
C PRO A 568 9.43 8.34 26.81
N GLN A 569 10.19 8.39 27.91
CA GLN A 569 10.49 9.67 28.57
C GLN A 569 11.44 10.52 27.71
N SER A 570 12.47 9.90 27.13
CA SER A 570 13.38 10.54 26.19
C SER A 570 12.64 11.09 24.95
N PHE A 571 11.72 10.31 24.39
CA PHE A 571 10.84 10.76 23.30
C PHE A 571 10.01 11.98 23.68
N ARG A 572 9.33 11.92 24.83
CA ARG A 572 8.52 13.02 25.33
C ARG A 572 9.35 14.27 25.56
N ALA A 573 10.53 14.14 26.18
CA ALA A 573 11.44 15.26 26.45
C ALA A 573 11.88 15.99 25.16
N ALA A 574 12.11 15.24 24.08
CA ALA A 574 12.42 15.82 22.77
C ALA A 574 11.26 16.69 22.26
N PHE A 575 10.02 16.20 22.32
CA PHE A 575 8.83 16.98 21.94
C PHE A 575 8.55 18.15 22.87
N GLU A 576 8.83 18.03 24.17
CA GLU A 576 8.74 19.15 25.11
C GLU A 576 9.76 20.26 24.79
N THR A 577 10.95 19.88 24.30
CA THR A 577 11.98 20.81 23.84
C THR A 577 11.52 21.55 22.58
N ILE A 578 11.00 20.83 21.59
CA ILE A 578 10.45 21.42 20.36
C ILE A 578 9.31 22.42 20.69
N ARG A 579 8.41 22.02 21.60
CA ARG A 579 7.30 22.89 22.00
C ARG A 579 7.77 24.20 22.64
N LYS A 580 8.85 24.16 23.43
CA LYS A 580 9.44 25.37 24.03
C LYS A 580 10.07 26.27 22.97
N SER A 581 10.82 25.70 22.02
CA SER A 581 11.48 26.49 20.96
C SER A 581 10.51 27.16 19.98
N GLN A 582 9.27 26.67 19.87
CA GLN A 582 8.23 27.31 19.06
C GLN A 582 7.46 28.42 19.81
N SER A 583 7.63 28.51 21.13
CA SER A 583 6.99 29.54 21.97
C SER A 583 7.88 30.77 22.21
N GLU A 584 9.17 30.66 21.88
CA GLU A 584 10.17 31.73 21.85
C GLU A 584 10.24 32.34 20.45
#